data_AF-A0A7N0URG7-F1
#
_entry.id   AF-A0A7N0URG7-F1
#
_cell.length_a   1.000
_cell.length_b   1.000
_cell.length_c   1.000
_cell.angle_alpha   90.00
_cell.angle_beta   90.00
_cell.angle_gamma   90.00
#
_symmetry.space_group_name_H-M   'P 1'
#
loop_
_entity.id
_entity.type
_entity.pdbx_description
1 polymer ?
#
loop_
_entity_poly.entity_id
_entity_poly.type
_entity_poly.pdbx_seq_one_letter_code
_entity_poly.pdbx_strand_id
1 'polypeptide(L)'
;MKSKLFRTGLILVQLFTLVSPLRNTHGRKLDESVAVQMYEEHDHIVVDNGYVKVTMTVPDGFISGVEYNGIENVLAGQVDEDLRGYTDVVWNEPGNHYQTTRIPCQQYGVVRQDDDQLELSFTYTYDPSTGAQTDLPLNFEKRFVLLRGVSGFYTYEIYEHLEGWPDLNIVQLRDVFRLNEDLFSYMVVSDDRQREMPTAEDRALGQPLDYPEAVLLTHPSNPDLTGEVSK
;
A
#
# COMPACT_ATOMS: atom_id res chain seq x y z
N MET A 1 20.70 2.78 5.29
CA MET A 1 20.09 3.27 4.04
C MET A 1 20.75 4.57 3.65
N LYS A 2 21.17 4.74 2.39
CA LYS A 2 21.67 6.02 1.89
C LYS A 2 20.46 6.88 1.53
N SER A 3 20.28 8.02 2.18
CA SER A 3 19.24 8.96 1.82
C SER A 3 19.59 9.61 0.47
N LYS A 4 18.58 9.91 -0.35
CA LYS A 4 18.76 10.67 -1.59
C LYS A 4 18.37 12.11 -1.32
N LEU A 5 19.34 13.01 -1.45
CA LEU A 5 19.09 14.45 -1.42
C LEU A 5 18.74 14.90 -2.85
N PHE A 6 17.53 15.39 -3.04
CA PHE A 6 17.05 15.87 -4.34
C PHE A 6 17.37 17.36 -4.45
N ARG A 7 18.28 17.74 -5.37
CA ARG A 7 18.74 19.13 -5.59
C ARG A 7 18.45 19.68 -7.00
N THR A 8 17.93 18.84 -7.88
CA THR A 8 17.62 19.15 -9.29
C THR A 8 16.49 18.23 -9.74
N GLY A 9 15.67 18.68 -10.69
CA GLY A 9 14.50 17.95 -11.18
C GLY A 9 14.77 16.47 -11.41
N LEU A 10 14.00 15.61 -10.74
CA LEU A 10 14.17 14.16 -10.78
C LEU A 10 12.81 13.48 -10.71
N ILE A 11 12.56 12.60 -11.68
CA ILE A 11 11.41 11.70 -11.71
C ILE A 11 11.84 10.36 -11.14
N LEU A 12 11.20 9.92 -10.05
CA LEU A 12 11.37 8.57 -9.52
C LEU A 12 10.11 7.75 -9.83
N VAL A 13 10.29 6.62 -10.51
CA VAL A 13 9.22 5.62 -10.73
C VAL A 13 9.48 4.43 -9.82
N GLN A 14 8.55 4.14 -8.91
CA GLN A 14 8.56 2.93 -8.09
C GLN A 14 7.46 1.98 -8.57
N LEU A 15 7.84 0.79 -9.02
CA LEU A 15 6.93 -0.23 -9.54
C LEU A 15 6.73 -1.31 -8.47
N PHE A 16 5.51 -1.47 -7.97
CA PHE A 16 5.13 -2.62 -7.15
C PHE A 16 4.29 -3.59 -7.97
N THR A 17 4.83 -4.80 -8.11
CA THR A 17 4.14 -5.90 -8.77
C THR A 17 3.65 -6.88 -7.71
N LEU A 18 2.36 -6.89 -7.40
CA LEU A 18 1.71 -8.01 -6.70
C LEU A 18 1.46 -9.12 -7.75
N VAL A 19 2.53 -9.79 -8.19
CA VAL A 19 2.41 -11.00 -9.01
C VAL A 19 2.45 -12.19 -8.06
N SER A 20 1.29 -12.83 -7.89
CA SER A 20 1.29 -14.25 -7.62
C SER A 20 1.08 -14.96 -8.96
N PRO A 21 2.10 -15.60 -9.56
CA PRO A 21 1.86 -16.62 -10.57
C PRO A 21 1.39 -17.89 -9.82
N LEU A 22 0.33 -17.76 -9.02
CA LEU A 22 -0.31 -18.93 -8.46
C LEU A 22 -1.12 -19.53 -9.59
N ARG A 23 -0.53 -20.55 -10.23
CA ARG A 23 -1.30 -21.67 -10.72
C ARG A 23 -2.21 -22.06 -9.57
N ASN A 24 -3.49 -21.71 -9.70
CA ASN A 24 -4.49 -21.94 -8.68
C ASN A 24 -4.47 -23.42 -8.31
N THR A 25 -3.91 -23.76 -7.14
CA THR A 25 -3.88 -25.12 -6.62
C THR A 25 -5.28 -25.58 -6.18
N HIS A 26 -6.26 -24.65 -6.17
CA HIS A 26 -7.67 -24.88 -5.82
C HIS A 26 -8.68 -24.65 -6.97
N GLY A 27 -8.25 -24.71 -8.24
CA GLY A 27 -9.13 -25.21 -9.31
C GLY A 27 -10.14 -24.25 -9.95
N ARG A 28 -10.18 -22.95 -9.63
CA ARG A 28 -10.91 -21.97 -10.45
C ARG A 28 -9.97 -21.42 -11.52
N LYS A 29 -10.15 -21.86 -12.77
CA LYS A 29 -9.42 -21.32 -13.93
C LYS A 29 -9.77 -19.84 -14.06
N LEU A 30 -8.76 -18.98 -14.26
CA LEU A 30 -8.97 -17.57 -14.57
C LEU A 30 -9.86 -17.48 -15.83
N ASP A 31 -10.97 -16.78 -15.69
CA ASP A 31 -12.01 -16.62 -16.68
C ASP A 31 -11.68 -15.37 -17.46
N GLU A 32 -10.90 -15.59 -18.51
CA GLU A 32 -10.46 -14.56 -19.43
C GLU A 32 -11.62 -13.99 -20.27
N SER A 33 -12.87 -14.44 -20.07
CA SER A 33 -14.05 -13.87 -20.74
C SER A 33 -14.65 -12.66 -20.02
N VAL A 34 -14.29 -12.43 -18.75
CA VAL A 34 -14.80 -11.28 -17.98
C VAL A 34 -13.97 -10.04 -18.32
N ALA A 35 -14.58 -9.03 -18.94
CA ALA A 35 -13.94 -7.75 -19.21
C ALA A 35 -13.71 -6.95 -17.92
N VAL A 36 -12.64 -6.15 -17.88
CA VAL A 36 -12.38 -5.24 -16.76
C VAL A 36 -13.49 -4.19 -16.65
N GLN A 37 -14.02 -3.97 -15.44
CA GLN A 37 -15.10 -3.03 -15.15
C GLN A 37 -14.65 -1.95 -14.17
N MET A 38 -15.29 -0.79 -14.26
CA MET A 38 -15.14 0.34 -13.35
C MET A 38 -16.52 0.83 -12.92
N TYR A 39 -16.70 1.09 -11.63
CA TYR A 39 -17.93 1.64 -11.06
C TYR A 39 -17.58 2.86 -10.21
N GLU A 40 -18.32 3.95 -10.39
CA GLU A 40 -18.23 5.13 -9.53
C GLU A 40 -19.35 5.07 -8.48
N GLU A 41 -18.99 5.19 -7.21
CA GLU A 41 -19.90 5.11 -6.07
C GLU A 41 -19.67 6.29 -5.12
N HIS A 42 -20.40 7.40 -5.29
CA HIS A 42 -20.28 8.63 -4.49
C HIS A 42 -18.83 9.09 -4.22
N ASP A 43 -18.21 8.60 -3.15
CA ASP A 43 -16.87 8.96 -2.68
C ASP A 43 -15.83 7.86 -2.95
N HIS A 44 -16.16 6.89 -3.79
CA HIS A 44 -15.32 5.74 -4.13
C HIS A 44 -15.35 5.42 -5.62
N ILE A 45 -14.30 4.73 -6.06
CA ILE A 45 -14.25 4.06 -7.35
C ILE A 45 -13.88 2.59 -7.14
N VAL A 46 -14.59 1.71 -7.83
CA VAL A 46 -14.45 0.26 -7.73
C VAL A 46 -13.97 -0.26 -9.08
N VAL A 47 -12.89 -1.02 -9.07
CA VAL A 47 -12.33 -1.67 -10.26
C VAL A 47 -12.37 -3.17 -10.10
N ASP A 48 -12.86 -3.89 -11.12
CA ASP A 48 -13.16 -5.32 -11.03
C ASP A 48 -12.74 -6.05 -12.32
N ASN A 49 -12.06 -7.19 -12.21
CA ASN A 49 -11.71 -8.04 -13.34
C ASN A 49 -12.29 -9.47 -13.25
N GLY A 50 -13.27 -9.67 -12.36
CA GLY A 50 -13.89 -10.96 -12.05
C GLY A 50 -13.12 -11.82 -11.05
N TYR A 51 -11.94 -11.40 -10.61
CA TYR A 51 -11.07 -12.11 -9.67
C TYR A 51 -10.71 -11.30 -8.44
N VAL A 52 -10.29 -10.07 -8.68
CA VAL A 52 -10.01 -9.08 -7.65
C VAL A 52 -10.87 -7.86 -7.93
N LYS A 53 -11.46 -7.33 -6.86
CA LYS A 53 -12.16 -6.05 -6.86
C LYS A 53 -11.43 -5.12 -5.92
N VAL A 54 -11.03 -3.95 -6.39
CA VAL A 54 -10.32 -2.96 -5.58
C VAL A 54 -11.20 -1.72 -5.47
N THR A 55 -11.47 -1.30 -4.24
CA THR A 55 -12.22 -0.09 -3.93
C THR A 55 -11.25 0.97 -3.44
N MET A 56 -11.28 2.13 -4.08
CA MET A 56 -10.44 3.29 -3.75
C MET A 56 -11.29 4.50 -3.41
N THR A 57 -10.86 5.31 -2.45
CA THR A 57 -11.50 6.58 -2.11
C THR A 57 -11.23 7.64 -3.18
N VAL A 58 -12.17 8.56 -3.36
CA VAL A 58 -12.10 9.66 -4.31
C VAL A 58 -12.20 11.00 -3.55
N PRO A 59 -11.29 11.97 -3.77
CA PRO A 59 -10.15 11.91 -4.70
C PRO A 59 -8.88 11.31 -4.09
N ASP A 60 -8.89 10.89 -2.82
CA ASP A 60 -7.66 10.64 -2.07
C ASP A 60 -6.82 9.47 -2.59
N GLY A 61 -7.44 8.48 -3.24
CA GLY A 61 -6.74 7.31 -3.80
C GLY A 61 -6.28 6.29 -2.77
N PHE A 62 -6.86 6.30 -1.56
CA PHE A 62 -6.62 5.25 -0.57
C PHE A 62 -7.41 4.00 -0.93
N ILE A 63 -6.81 2.82 -0.78
CA ILE A 63 -7.53 1.55 -0.98
C ILE A 63 -8.31 1.24 0.30
N SER A 64 -9.63 1.36 0.22
CA SER A 64 -10.55 1.05 1.32
C SER A 64 -10.98 -0.41 1.33
N GLY A 65 -10.85 -1.13 0.22
CA GLY A 65 -11.24 -2.54 0.14
C GLY A 65 -10.56 -3.31 -0.98
N VAL A 66 -10.30 -4.58 -0.72
CA VAL A 66 -9.86 -5.55 -1.74
C VAL A 66 -10.66 -6.83 -1.56
N GLU A 67 -11.58 -7.11 -2.47
CA GLU A 67 -12.27 -8.39 -2.58
C GLU A 67 -11.36 -9.34 -3.37
N TYR A 68 -11.19 -10.56 -2.87
CA TYR A 68 -10.35 -11.54 -3.55
C TYR A 68 -10.90 -12.96 -3.38
N ASN A 69 -11.16 -13.64 -4.51
CA ASN A 69 -11.54 -15.04 -4.53
C ASN A 69 -12.72 -15.39 -3.57
N GLY A 70 -13.75 -14.54 -3.52
CA GLY A 70 -14.93 -14.71 -2.67
C GLY A 70 -14.76 -14.27 -1.21
N ILE A 71 -13.58 -13.77 -0.83
CA ILE A 71 -13.37 -13.05 0.42
C ILE A 71 -13.81 -11.60 0.20
N GLU A 72 -14.79 -11.15 0.98
CA GLU A 72 -15.42 -9.83 0.85
C GLU A 72 -14.41 -8.68 0.97
N ASN A 73 -13.53 -8.72 1.97
CA ASN A 73 -12.44 -7.76 2.10
C ASN A 73 -11.23 -8.39 2.80
N VAL A 74 -10.07 -8.42 2.14
CA VAL A 74 -8.81 -8.90 2.73
C VAL A 74 -8.14 -7.85 3.62
N LEU A 75 -8.59 -6.59 3.60
CA LEU A 75 -8.06 -5.52 4.43
C LEU A 75 -8.80 -5.44 5.77
N ALA A 76 -8.13 -4.83 6.76
CA ALA A 76 -8.64 -4.67 8.11
C ALA A 76 -9.91 -3.80 8.15
N GLY A 77 -11.08 -4.42 8.34
CA GLY A 77 -12.36 -3.71 8.42
C GLY A 77 -12.54 -2.89 9.71
N GLN A 78 -11.77 -3.21 10.75
CA GLN A 78 -11.81 -2.58 12.08
C GLN A 78 -11.07 -1.23 12.17
N VAL A 79 -10.40 -0.81 11.10
CA VAL A 79 -9.78 0.51 11.01
C VAL A 79 -10.54 1.38 10.01
N ASP A 80 -10.41 2.70 10.17
CA ASP A 80 -10.94 3.69 9.23
C ASP A 80 -10.45 3.39 7.80
N GLU A 81 -11.29 3.68 6.81
CA GLU A 81 -11.06 3.24 5.43
C GLU A 81 -9.76 3.79 4.83
N ASP A 82 -9.41 5.02 5.18
CA ASP A 82 -8.18 5.72 4.77
C ASP A 82 -6.92 5.17 5.45
N LEU A 83 -7.07 4.27 6.44
CA LEU A 83 -5.99 3.57 7.14
C LEU A 83 -5.77 2.15 6.62
N ARG A 84 -6.58 1.67 5.68
CA ARG A 84 -6.49 0.29 5.17
C ARG A 84 -5.40 0.10 4.13
N GLY A 85 -5.36 0.97 3.12
CA GLY A 85 -4.37 0.93 2.05
C GLY A 85 -3.93 2.33 1.64
N TYR A 86 -2.66 2.70 1.84
CA TYR A 86 -2.19 4.06 1.56
C TYR A 86 -0.70 4.13 1.24
N THR A 87 -0.31 5.22 0.57
CA THR A 87 1.08 5.62 0.40
C THR A 87 1.47 6.63 1.47
N ASP A 88 2.63 6.41 2.09
CA ASP A 88 3.26 7.44 2.89
C ASP A 88 4.75 7.61 2.58
N VAL A 89 5.25 8.77 3.00
CA VAL A 89 6.64 9.18 2.81
C VAL A 89 7.22 9.53 4.16
N VAL A 90 8.38 8.97 4.48
CA VAL A 90 9.20 9.41 5.62
C VAL A 90 10.28 10.33 5.09
N TRP A 91 10.23 11.59 5.52
CA TRP A 91 11.06 12.65 4.97
C TRP A 91 11.36 13.74 5.99
N ASN A 92 12.29 14.63 5.64
CA ASN A 92 12.49 15.91 6.30
C ASN A 92 13.03 16.95 5.32
N GLU A 93 12.88 18.21 5.69
CA GLU A 93 13.79 19.25 5.20
C GLU A 93 15.17 19.07 5.87
N PRO A 94 16.28 19.27 5.16
CA PRO A 94 17.61 19.15 5.75
C PRO A 94 17.79 20.01 7.01
N GLY A 95 18.18 19.37 8.11
CA GLY A 95 18.34 20.03 9.42
C GLY A 95 17.13 19.92 10.34
N ASN A 96 15.98 19.47 9.84
CA ASN A 96 14.75 19.24 10.62
C ASN A 96 14.59 17.77 11.03
N HIS A 97 13.71 17.50 11.99
CA HIS A 97 13.34 16.14 12.39
C HIS A 97 12.57 15.42 11.28
N TYR A 98 12.72 14.09 11.20
CA TYR A 98 11.93 13.26 10.30
C TYR A 98 10.44 13.30 10.67
N GLN A 99 9.61 13.37 9.65
CA GLN A 99 8.17 13.22 9.74
C GLN A 99 7.67 12.17 8.74
N THR A 100 6.48 11.64 9.00
CA THR A 100 5.78 10.72 8.10
C THR A 100 4.53 11.42 7.58
N THR A 101 4.39 11.51 6.27
CA THR A 101 3.23 12.13 5.62
C THR A 101 2.56 11.09 4.75
N ARG A 102 1.28 10.79 5.03
CA ARG A 102 0.41 10.10 4.08
C ARG A 102 0.03 11.07 2.98
N ILE A 103 -0.03 10.62 1.73
CA ILE A 103 -0.37 11.47 0.59
C ILE A 103 -1.85 11.29 0.23
N PRO A 104 -2.76 12.16 0.69
CA PRO A 104 -4.11 12.23 0.13
C PRO A 104 -4.03 12.91 -1.25
N CYS A 105 -4.41 12.17 -2.30
CA CYS A 105 -4.50 12.76 -3.63
C CYS A 105 -5.67 13.75 -3.71
N GLN A 106 -5.58 14.68 -4.65
CA GLN A 106 -6.54 15.78 -4.80
C GLN A 106 -7.42 15.59 -6.04
N GLN A 107 -6.97 14.76 -6.98
CA GLN A 107 -7.66 14.47 -8.23
C GLN A 107 -7.43 13.01 -8.63
N TYR A 108 -8.36 12.47 -9.41
CA TYR A 108 -8.18 11.20 -10.09
C TYR A 108 -8.60 11.31 -11.56
N GLY A 109 -8.15 10.36 -12.39
CA GLY A 109 -8.54 10.27 -13.78
C GLY A 109 -8.31 8.88 -14.39
N VAL A 110 -8.99 8.61 -15.50
CA VAL A 110 -8.82 7.39 -16.28
C VAL A 110 -7.73 7.60 -17.33
N VAL A 111 -6.69 6.79 -17.27
CA VAL A 111 -5.56 6.82 -18.23
C VAL A 111 -5.85 5.90 -19.41
N ARG A 112 -6.40 4.71 -19.12
CA ARG A 112 -6.76 3.70 -20.11
C ARG A 112 -7.96 2.91 -19.62
N GLN A 113 -8.88 2.62 -20.52
CA GLN A 113 -10.03 1.75 -20.24
C GLN A 113 -10.42 0.98 -21.50
N ASP A 114 -10.26 -0.33 -21.46
CA ASP A 114 -10.75 -1.29 -22.44
C ASP A 114 -11.04 -2.64 -21.74
N ASP A 115 -11.51 -3.63 -22.51
CA ASP A 115 -11.91 -4.93 -21.96
C ASP A 115 -10.76 -5.69 -21.29
N ASP A 116 -9.51 -5.36 -21.63
CA ASP A 116 -8.31 -6.08 -21.21
C ASP A 116 -7.60 -5.35 -20.06
N GLN A 117 -7.72 -4.02 -20.00
CA GLN A 117 -6.99 -3.18 -19.06
C GLN A 117 -7.80 -1.95 -18.63
N LEU A 118 -7.78 -1.69 -17.32
CA LEU A 118 -8.10 -0.39 -16.73
C LEU A 118 -6.86 0.19 -16.06
N GLU A 119 -6.57 1.46 -16.31
CA GLU A 119 -5.54 2.22 -15.61
C GLU A 119 -6.11 3.54 -15.08
N LEU A 120 -5.98 3.73 -13.77
CA LEU A 120 -6.37 4.94 -13.06
C LEU A 120 -5.14 5.72 -12.60
N SER A 121 -5.26 7.04 -12.56
CA SER A 121 -4.31 7.98 -12.00
C SER A 121 -4.93 8.71 -10.81
N PHE A 122 -4.17 8.88 -9.74
CA PHE A 122 -4.49 9.72 -8.59
C PHE A 122 -3.32 10.67 -8.35
N THR A 123 -3.57 11.98 -8.27
CA THR A 123 -2.51 12.99 -8.25
C THR A 123 -2.61 13.91 -7.05
N TYR A 124 -1.46 14.20 -6.45
CA TYR A 124 -1.23 15.26 -5.48
C TYR A 124 -0.24 16.26 -6.08
N THR A 125 -0.60 17.55 -6.06
CA THR A 125 0.27 18.64 -6.51
C THR A 125 0.69 19.48 -5.31
N TYR A 126 1.99 19.71 -5.18
CA TYR A 126 2.50 20.63 -4.18
C TYR A 126 2.27 22.08 -4.60
N ASP A 127 1.64 22.87 -3.73
CA ASP A 127 1.44 24.30 -3.93
C ASP A 127 2.39 25.10 -3.01
N PRO A 128 3.45 25.74 -3.55
CA PRO A 128 4.40 26.50 -2.74
C PRO A 128 3.79 27.76 -2.10
N SER A 129 2.58 28.16 -2.48
CA SER A 129 1.90 29.36 -1.97
C SER A 129 1.15 29.14 -0.65
N THR A 130 0.86 27.89 -0.27
CA THR A 130 0.13 27.57 0.97
C THR A 130 0.94 27.86 2.22
N GLY A 131 2.28 27.89 2.11
CA GLY A 131 3.21 28.22 3.19
C GLY A 131 3.20 27.23 4.37
N ALA A 132 2.54 26.07 4.23
CA ALA A 132 2.45 25.09 5.30
C ALA A 132 3.72 24.22 5.35
N GLN A 133 4.39 24.23 6.50
CA GLN A 133 5.63 23.49 6.76
C GLN A 133 5.46 21.96 6.74
N THR A 134 4.21 21.48 6.70
CA THR A 134 3.84 20.05 6.66
C THR A 134 3.57 19.51 5.27
N ASP A 135 3.52 20.39 4.26
CA ASP A 135 3.22 19.99 2.89
C ASP A 135 4.48 19.34 2.28
N LEU A 136 4.32 18.11 1.79
CA LEU A 136 5.38 17.35 1.16
C LEU A 136 5.76 18.08 -0.15
N PRO A 137 6.99 18.63 -0.28
CA PRO A 137 7.34 19.53 -1.37
C PRO A 137 7.64 18.79 -2.68
N LEU A 138 6.72 17.95 -3.15
CA LEU A 138 6.80 17.20 -4.40
C LEU A 138 5.42 17.01 -5.04
N ASN A 139 5.40 16.82 -6.34
CA ASN A 139 4.25 16.27 -7.06
C ASN A 139 4.28 14.76 -6.96
N PHE A 140 3.12 14.18 -6.74
CA PHE A 140 2.93 12.74 -6.63
C PHE A 140 1.81 12.30 -7.56
N GLU A 141 2.04 11.19 -8.24
CA GLU A 141 1.03 10.51 -9.03
C GLU A 141 1.09 9.01 -8.74
N LYS A 142 -0.03 8.44 -8.32
CA LYS A 142 -0.20 7.00 -8.14
C LYS A 142 -1.05 6.42 -9.25
N ARG A 143 -0.58 5.31 -9.80
CA ARG A 143 -1.24 4.60 -10.88
C ARG A 143 -1.68 3.23 -10.41
N PHE A 144 -2.92 2.88 -10.73
CA PHE A 144 -3.47 1.55 -10.50
C PHE A 144 -3.79 0.92 -11.83
N VAL A 145 -3.29 -0.28 -12.08
CA VAL A 145 -3.55 -1.04 -13.30
C VAL A 145 -4.21 -2.36 -12.96
N LEU A 146 -5.39 -2.58 -13.52
CA LEU A 146 -6.10 -3.85 -13.42
C LEU A 146 -6.16 -4.50 -14.79
N LEU A 147 -5.80 -5.78 -14.86
CA LEU A 147 -5.71 -6.54 -16.11
C LEU A 147 -6.70 -7.71 -16.09
N ARG A 148 -7.30 -8.00 -17.24
CA ARG A 148 -8.15 -9.18 -17.41
C ARG A 148 -7.36 -10.46 -17.17
N GLY A 149 -7.98 -11.42 -16.48
CA GLY A 149 -7.40 -12.74 -16.25
C GLY A 149 -6.18 -12.74 -15.33
N VAL A 150 -5.96 -11.68 -14.54
CA VAL A 150 -4.87 -11.59 -13.55
C VAL A 150 -5.46 -11.60 -12.14
N SER A 151 -4.88 -12.39 -11.23
CA SER A 151 -5.37 -12.54 -9.85
C SER A 151 -4.88 -11.43 -8.91
N GLY A 152 -4.80 -10.20 -9.40
CA GLY A 152 -4.23 -9.08 -8.67
C GLY A 152 -4.25 -7.80 -9.50
N PHE A 153 -3.77 -6.72 -8.91
CA PHE A 153 -3.60 -5.43 -9.56
C PHE A 153 -2.14 -4.98 -9.43
N TYR A 154 -1.73 -4.08 -10.31
CA TYR A 154 -0.43 -3.44 -10.27
C TYR A 154 -0.58 -2.01 -9.79
N THR A 155 0.45 -1.51 -9.11
CA THR A 155 0.53 -0.10 -8.81
C THR A 155 1.94 0.42 -9.03
N TYR A 156 2.03 1.67 -9.46
CA TYR A 156 3.29 2.37 -9.54
C TYR A 156 3.11 3.83 -9.20
N GLU A 157 4.19 4.45 -8.77
CA GLU A 157 4.20 5.78 -8.20
C GLU A 157 5.23 6.62 -8.93
N ILE A 158 4.85 7.86 -9.27
CA ILE A 158 5.69 8.86 -9.92
C ILE A 158 5.85 10.01 -8.94
N TYR A 159 7.09 10.30 -8.59
CA TYR A 159 7.45 11.45 -7.76
C TYR A 159 8.22 12.46 -8.60
N GLU A 160 7.80 13.72 -8.58
CA GLU A 160 8.47 14.82 -9.26
C GLU A 160 8.74 15.96 -8.28
N HIS A 161 10.00 16.33 -8.15
CA HIS A 161 10.45 17.49 -7.37
C HIS A 161 10.95 18.55 -8.34
N LEU A 162 10.33 19.74 -8.36
CA LEU A 162 10.69 20.81 -9.30
C LEU A 162 11.81 21.72 -8.75
N GLU A 163 12.58 22.30 -9.66
CA GLU A 163 13.62 23.26 -9.31
C GLU A 163 13.02 24.50 -8.61
N GLY A 164 13.67 24.93 -7.53
CA GLY A 164 13.23 26.07 -6.72
C GLY A 164 12.25 25.71 -5.59
N TRP A 165 11.82 24.45 -5.49
CA TRP A 165 11.05 23.96 -4.35
C TRP A 165 11.94 23.71 -3.13
N PRO A 166 11.38 23.69 -1.90
CA PRO A 166 12.13 23.40 -0.69
C PRO A 166 12.95 22.10 -0.79
N ASP A 167 14.13 22.11 -0.17
CA ASP A 167 15.00 20.94 -0.12
C ASP A 167 14.27 19.76 0.54
N LEU A 168 14.33 18.61 -0.12
CA LEU A 168 13.63 17.41 0.30
C LEU A 168 14.60 16.24 0.48
N ASN A 169 14.60 15.64 1.67
CA ASN A 169 15.30 14.41 1.97
C ASN A 169 14.30 13.30 2.27
N ILE A 170 14.14 12.38 1.32
CA ILE A 170 13.29 11.18 1.48
C ILE A 170 14.15 10.03 1.99
N VAL A 171 13.72 9.42 3.09
CA VAL A 171 14.37 8.22 3.64
C VAL A 171 13.56 6.96 3.42
N GLN A 172 12.23 7.04 3.35
CA GLN A 172 11.37 5.89 3.05
C GLN A 172 10.18 6.31 2.19
N LEU A 173 9.83 5.44 1.25
CA LEU A 173 8.57 5.44 0.51
C LEU A 173 7.88 4.12 0.86
N ARG A 174 6.62 4.17 1.28
CA ARG A 174 5.90 2.97 1.73
C ARG A 174 4.53 2.90 1.11
N ASP A 175 4.25 1.75 0.51
CA ASP A 175 2.90 1.26 0.28
C ASP A 175 2.50 0.38 1.45
N VAL A 176 1.46 0.80 2.18
CA VAL A 176 0.99 0.11 3.37
C VAL A 176 -0.37 -0.50 3.09
N PHE A 177 -0.49 -1.80 3.32
CA PHE A 177 -1.75 -2.54 3.31
C PHE A 177 -1.95 -3.17 4.69
N ARG A 178 -2.97 -2.74 5.42
CA ARG A 178 -3.38 -3.35 6.68
C ARG A 178 -4.31 -4.50 6.37
N LEU A 179 -3.80 -5.72 6.52
CA LEU A 179 -4.54 -6.95 6.28
C LEU A 179 -5.48 -7.27 7.45
N ASN A 180 -6.56 -7.98 7.14
CA ASN A 180 -7.49 -8.49 8.14
C ASN A 180 -6.81 -9.58 9.00
N GLU A 181 -6.58 -9.32 10.28
CA GLU A 181 -5.90 -10.23 11.19
C GLU A 181 -6.61 -11.58 11.39
N ASP A 182 -7.94 -11.63 11.20
CA ASP A 182 -8.71 -12.88 11.28
C ASP A 182 -8.46 -13.81 10.08
N LEU A 183 -7.94 -13.26 8.97
CA LEU A 183 -7.69 -14.00 7.74
C LEU A 183 -6.21 -14.36 7.54
N PHE A 184 -5.28 -13.59 8.12
CA PHE A 184 -3.85 -13.68 7.84
C PHE A 184 -3.02 -13.90 9.11
N SER A 185 -2.93 -15.16 9.57
CA SER A 185 -1.98 -15.58 10.60
C SER A 185 -0.66 -16.14 10.03
N TYR A 186 -0.58 -16.37 8.72
CA TYR A 186 0.55 -17.02 8.08
C TYR A 186 1.27 -16.08 7.10
N MET A 187 2.59 -16.01 7.18
CA MET A 187 3.42 -15.23 6.27
C MET A 187 4.25 -16.15 5.39
N VAL A 188 4.21 -15.92 4.07
CA VAL A 188 5.09 -16.54 3.08
C VAL A 188 5.91 -15.43 2.43
N VAL A 189 7.23 -15.54 2.48
CA VAL A 189 8.14 -14.63 1.76
C VAL A 189 8.86 -15.34 0.61
N SER A 190 9.16 -16.63 0.77
CA SER A 190 9.69 -17.52 -0.26
C SER A 190 9.30 -18.96 0.06
N ASP A 191 9.51 -19.88 -0.89
CA ASP A 191 9.19 -21.31 -0.74
C ASP A 191 9.78 -21.93 0.53
N ASP A 192 10.94 -21.42 0.97
CA ASP A 192 11.67 -21.85 2.16
C ASP A 192 11.52 -20.90 3.37
N ARG A 193 10.89 -19.73 3.19
CA ARG A 193 10.70 -18.73 4.25
C ARG A 193 9.23 -18.42 4.44
N GLN A 194 8.59 -19.30 5.20
CA GLN A 194 7.19 -19.20 5.57
C GLN A 194 6.98 -19.64 7.02
N ARG A 195 6.05 -18.99 7.72
CA ARG A 195 5.78 -19.27 9.14
C ARG A 195 4.41 -18.73 9.57
N GLU A 196 3.89 -19.30 10.64
CA GLU A 196 2.86 -18.64 11.44
C GLU A 196 3.46 -17.38 12.08
N MET A 197 2.70 -16.30 12.08
CA MET A 197 3.05 -15.03 12.67
C MET A 197 2.40 -14.89 14.04
N PRO A 198 3.08 -14.29 15.04
CA PRO A 198 2.43 -13.90 16.27
C PRO A 198 1.36 -12.84 16.00
N THR A 199 0.29 -12.88 16.77
CA THR A 199 -0.75 -11.86 16.71
C THR A 199 -0.26 -10.53 17.30
N ALA A 200 -1.00 -9.45 17.06
CA ALA A 200 -0.74 -8.17 17.71
C ALA A 200 -0.86 -8.26 19.24
N GLU A 201 -1.80 -9.07 19.73
CA GLU A 201 -2.00 -9.33 21.17
C GLU A 201 -0.82 -10.11 21.78
N ASP A 202 -0.33 -11.16 21.11
CA ASP A 202 0.85 -11.92 21.54
C ASP A 202 2.06 -11.01 21.72
N ARG A 203 2.24 -10.06 20.78
CA ARG A 203 3.30 -9.07 20.84
C ARG A 203 3.07 -8.08 21.99
N ALA A 204 1.85 -7.61 22.20
CA ALA A 204 1.51 -6.65 23.26
C ALA A 204 1.73 -7.23 24.68
N LEU A 205 1.52 -8.54 24.84
CA LEU A 205 1.79 -9.28 26.08
C LEU A 205 3.25 -9.75 26.20
N GLY A 206 4.05 -9.58 25.15
CA GLY A 206 5.45 -9.95 25.12
C GLY A 206 6.30 -9.14 26.11
N GLN A 207 7.43 -9.71 26.52
CA GLN A 207 8.39 -9.02 27.36
C GLN A 207 9.23 -8.06 26.50
N PRO A 208 9.22 -6.73 26.76
CA PRO A 208 10.07 -5.79 26.03
C PRO A 208 11.56 -6.14 26.19
N LEU A 209 12.31 -5.98 25.10
CA LEU A 209 13.76 -6.14 25.09
C LEU A 209 14.46 -4.77 25.10
N ASP A 210 15.79 -4.77 25.09
CA ASP A 210 16.61 -3.55 25.03
C ASP A 210 16.35 -2.73 23.76
N TYR A 211 15.82 -3.36 22.72
CA TYR A 211 15.38 -2.69 21.49
C TYR A 211 13.88 -2.39 21.60
N PRO A 212 13.45 -1.12 21.51
CA PRO A 212 12.07 -0.72 21.78
C PRO A 212 11.06 -1.31 20.78
N GLU A 213 11.50 -1.70 19.59
CA GLU A 213 10.65 -2.37 18.61
C GLU A 213 10.47 -3.88 18.89
N ALA A 214 11.32 -4.50 19.72
CA ALA A 214 11.39 -5.94 19.88
C ALA A 214 10.82 -6.42 21.22
N VAL A 215 10.08 -7.52 21.18
CA VAL A 215 9.56 -8.22 22.37
C VAL A 215 9.88 -9.70 22.30
N LEU A 216 10.11 -10.32 23.45
CA LEU A 216 10.19 -11.76 23.63
C LEU A 216 8.80 -12.32 23.90
N LEU A 217 8.36 -13.29 23.10
CA LEU A 217 7.08 -13.97 23.28
C LEU A 217 7.19 -14.99 24.42
N THR A 218 6.57 -14.70 25.56
CA THR A 218 6.65 -15.57 26.75
C THR A 218 5.44 -16.49 26.90
N HIS A 219 4.24 -16.02 26.52
CA HIS A 219 2.99 -16.77 26.59
C HIS A 219 2.09 -16.49 25.37
N PRO A 220 2.57 -16.75 24.14
CA PRO A 220 1.77 -16.54 22.94
C PRO A 220 0.59 -17.52 22.84
N SER A 221 -0.44 -17.11 22.12
CA SER A 221 -1.62 -17.90 21.76
C SER A 221 -1.25 -19.19 21.02
N ASN A 222 -0.22 -19.15 20.16
CA ASN A 222 0.43 -20.32 19.58
C ASN A 222 1.69 -20.69 20.39
N PRO A 223 1.67 -21.80 21.16
CA PRO A 223 2.80 -22.20 22.02
C PRO A 223 4.12 -22.43 21.27
N ASP A 224 4.09 -22.76 19.98
CA ASP A 224 5.29 -23.00 19.18
C ASP A 224 6.13 -21.73 18.99
N LEU A 225 5.53 -20.54 19.18
CA LEU A 225 6.21 -19.25 19.10
C LEU A 225 6.89 -18.84 20.42
N THR A 226 6.77 -19.65 21.47
CA THR A 226 7.34 -19.33 22.78
C THR A 226 8.86 -19.22 22.72
N GLY A 227 9.40 -18.13 23.26
CA GLY A 227 10.83 -17.84 23.25
C GLY A 227 11.32 -17.16 21.97
N GLU A 228 10.45 -16.93 20.99
CA GLU A 228 10.79 -16.15 19.80
C GLU A 228 10.80 -14.65 20.08
N VAL A 229 11.58 -13.92 19.28
CA VAL A 229 11.58 -12.45 19.27
C VAL A 229 10.71 -11.95 18.13
N SER A 230 9.73 -11.12 18.46
CA SER A 230 8.86 -10.42 17.51
C SER A 230 9.26 -8.94 17.43
N LYS A 231 9.24 -8.35 16.23
CA LYS A 231 9.55 -6.94 15.94
C LYS A 231 8.37 -6.22 15.31
#